data_AF-A0A6M2D908-F1
#
_entry.id   AF-A0A6M2D908-F1
#
_cell.length_a   1.000
_cell.length_b   1.000
_cell.length_c   1.000
_cell.angle_alpha   90.00
_cell.angle_beta   90.00
_cell.angle_gamma   90.00
#
_symmetry.space_group_name_H-M   'P 1'
#
loop_
_entity.id
_entity.type
_entity.pdbx_description
1 polymer ?
#
loop_
_entity_poly.entity_id
_entity_poly.type
_entity_poly.pdbx_seq_one_letter_code
_entity_poly.pdbx_strand_id
1 'polypeptide(L)'
;MPQSFKQELGLFTSQLPGWFRSVIPASLLLQTKIRVLQEWTKVFKRQMSFTKLAQSCRSVLSNACYTQNMLDDLNKLVMDETVEEAFACLQNGRTASAMGVAELLSLLKKHASVEDLTEWMDMALDNAATEGIHSGTTHSRSVVYKDFMLSWMLLFSAIMRHLTLCRAQSFGHVHMLRVMIEEYMLLAFETSVGKEARHQRREKL
;
A
#
# COMPACT_ATOMS: atom_id res chain seq x y z
N MET A 1 -21.40 -0.34 5.80
CA MET A 1 -21.20 -1.33 6.89
C MET A 1 -21.30 -0.62 8.24
N PRO A 2 -22.19 -1.07 9.14
CA PRO A 2 -22.40 -0.48 10.47
C PRO A 2 -21.14 -0.49 11.35
N GLN A 3 -20.99 0.49 12.24
CA GLN A 3 -19.81 0.61 13.12
C GLN A 3 -19.73 -0.53 14.16
N SER A 4 -20.87 -0.95 14.71
CA SER A 4 -20.96 -2.07 15.67
C SER A 4 -20.43 -3.37 15.08
N PHE A 5 -20.88 -3.72 13.89
CA PHE A 5 -20.41 -4.91 13.17
C PHE A 5 -18.90 -4.89 12.94
N LYS A 6 -18.31 -3.73 12.63
CA LYS A 6 -16.84 -3.60 12.45
C LYS A 6 -16.07 -3.85 13.75
N GLN A 7 -16.60 -3.41 14.88
CA GLN A 7 -15.97 -3.63 16.20
C GLN A 7 -16.03 -5.11 16.57
N GLU A 8 -17.20 -5.73 16.42
CA GLU A 8 -17.40 -7.17 16.65
C GLU A 8 -16.49 -8.01 15.76
N LEU A 9 -16.39 -7.68 14.48
CA LEU A 9 -15.51 -8.35 13.53
C LEU A 9 -14.04 -8.23 13.95
N GLY A 10 -13.59 -7.04 14.37
CA GLY A 10 -12.22 -6.82 14.83
C GLY A 10 -11.88 -7.58 16.11
N LEU A 11 -12.83 -7.68 17.05
CA LEU A 11 -12.71 -8.48 18.26
C LEU A 11 -12.63 -9.96 17.92
N PHE A 12 -13.54 -10.45 17.09
CA PHE A 12 -13.58 -11.85 16.62
C PHE A 12 -12.25 -12.24 15.97
N THR A 13 -11.77 -11.48 14.98
CA THR A 13 -10.50 -11.80 14.29
C THR A 13 -9.31 -11.80 15.25
N SER A 14 -9.31 -10.94 16.26
CA SER A 14 -8.22 -10.87 17.23
C SER A 14 -8.22 -12.05 18.22
N GLN A 15 -9.40 -12.56 18.57
CA GLN A 15 -9.55 -13.65 19.55
C GLN A 15 -9.49 -15.05 18.92
N LEU A 16 -9.77 -15.16 17.62
CA LEU A 16 -9.83 -16.43 16.88
C LEU A 16 -8.59 -17.34 17.10
N PRO A 17 -7.33 -16.85 17.06
CA PRO A 17 -6.16 -17.70 17.31
C PRO A 17 -6.07 -18.24 18.74
N GLY A 18 -6.54 -17.46 19.73
CA GLY A 18 -6.59 -17.87 21.12
C GLY A 18 -7.64 -18.94 21.37
N TRP A 19 -8.85 -18.77 20.80
CA TRP A 19 -9.90 -19.78 20.85
C TRP A 19 -9.44 -21.12 20.27
N PHE A 20 -8.79 -21.12 19.10
CA PHE A 20 -8.29 -22.35 18.48
C PHE A 20 -7.25 -23.09 19.33
N ARG A 21 -6.38 -22.37 20.05
CA ARG A 21 -5.43 -22.96 21.00
C ARG A 21 -6.12 -23.64 22.18
N SER A 22 -7.25 -23.11 22.62
CA SER A 22 -7.98 -23.61 23.80
C SER A 22 -8.85 -24.85 23.50
N VAL A 23 -9.32 -25.01 22.26
CA VAL A 23 -10.31 -26.05 21.91
C VAL A 23 -9.67 -27.28 21.26
N ILE A 24 -8.50 -27.16 20.62
CA ILE A 24 -7.88 -28.26 19.88
C ILE A 24 -6.76 -28.93 20.70
N PRO A 25 -6.76 -30.27 20.84
CA PRO A 25 -5.68 -31.00 21.50
C PRO A 25 -4.30 -30.75 20.85
N ALA A 26 -3.26 -30.71 21.68
CA ALA A 26 -1.88 -30.49 21.22
C ALA A 26 -1.47 -31.58 20.21
N SER A 27 -1.40 -31.19 18.93
CA SER A 27 -0.96 -32.04 17.82
C SER A 27 -0.03 -31.23 16.92
N LEU A 28 0.84 -31.89 16.16
CA LEU A 28 1.69 -31.24 15.15
C LEU A 28 0.87 -30.42 14.15
N LEU A 29 -0.37 -30.83 13.86
CA LEU A 29 -1.32 -30.12 13.01
C LEU A 29 -1.85 -28.82 13.63
N LEU A 30 -1.89 -28.71 14.96
CA LEU A 30 -2.37 -27.52 15.66
C LEU A 30 -1.46 -26.32 15.41
N GLN A 31 -0.14 -26.50 15.44
CA GLN A 31 0.82 -25.42 15.20
C GLN A 31 0.71 -24.87 13.77
N THR A 32 0.55 -25.75 12.78
CA THR A 32 0.32 -25.33 11.40
C THR A 32 -1.01 -24.60 11.23
N LYS A 33 -2.10 -25.11 11.83
CA LYS A 33 -3.42 -24.46 11.81
C LYS A 33 -3.38 -23.07 12.44
N ILE A 34 -2.73 -22.92 13.59
CA ILE A 34 -2.57 -21.63 14.27
C ILE A 34 -1.77 -20.65 13.41
N ARG A 35 -0.67 -21.09 12.78
CA ARG A 35 0.12 -20.22 11.90
C ARG A 35 -0.74 -19.72 10.72
N VAL A 36 -1.49 -20.60 10.07
CA VAL A 36 -2.39 -20.22 8.97
C VAL A 36 -3.44 -19.21 9.45
N LEU A 37 -4.00 -19.44 10.64
CA LEU A 37 -5.00 -18.56 11.24
C LEU A 37 -4.43 -17.18 11.59
N GLN A 38 -3.18 -17.12 12.07
CA GLN A 38 -2.47 -15.87 12.35
C GLN A 38 -2.19 -15.08 11.08
N GLU A 39 -1.73 -15.74 10.01
CA GLU A 39 -1.54 -15.10 8.71
C GLU A 39 -2.87 -14.60 8.14
N TRP A 40 -3.93 -15.40 8.22
CA TRP A 40 -5.27 -14.97 7.81
C TRP A 40 -5.75 -13.76 8.63
N THR A 41 -5.57 -13.79 9.94
CA THR A 41 -5.94 -12.70 10.85
C THR A 41 -5.21 -11.41 10.49
N LYS A 42 -3.92 -11.50 10.15
CA LYS A 42 -3.10 -10.38 9.72
C LYS A 42 -3.64 -9.75 8.43
N VAL A 43 -3.82 -10.55 7.38
CA VAL A 43 -4.36 -10.08 6.08
C VAL A 43 -5.77 -9.52 6.25
N PHE A 44 -6.60 -10.14 7.07
CA PHE A 44 -7.96 -9.67 7.32
C PHE A 44 -8.00 -8.30 8.01
N LYS A 45 -7.15 -8.09 9.03
CA LYS A 45 -7.01 -6.78 9.68
C LYS A 45 -6.55 -5.71 8.68
N ARG A 46 -5.61 -6.05 7.79
CA ARG A 46 -5.16 -5.17 6.71
C ARG A 46 -6.31 -4.81 5.75
N GLN A 47 -7.07 -5.80 5.30
CA GLN A 47 -8.26 -5.59 4.45
C GLN A 47 -9.28 -4.64 5.10
N MET A 48 -9.56 -4.82 6.40
CA MET A 48 -10.47 -3.94 7.14
C MET A 48 -9.97 -2.51 7.22
N SER A 49 -8.67 -2.34 7.48
CA SER A 49 -8.01 -1.04 7.56
C SER A 49 -8.04 -0.33 6.21
N PHE A 50 -7.64 -1.01 5.13
CA PHE A 50 -7.75 -0.50 3.76
C PHE A 50 -9.19 -0.09 3.42
N THR A 51 -10.18 -0.93 3.74
CA THR A 51 -11.60 -0.61 3.45
C THR A 51 -12.06 0.68 4.14
N LYS A 52 -11.55 0.96 5.36
CA LYS A 52 -11.86 2.21 6.07
C LYS A 52 -11.19 3.40 5.39
N LEU A 53 -9.90 3.29 5.08
CA LEU A 53 -9.13 4.35 4.41
C LEU A 53 -9.69 4.65 3.02
N ALA A 54 -9.99 3.62 2.24
CA ALA A 54 -10.67 3.72 0.94
C ALA A 54 -11.99 4.50 1.06
N GLN A 55 -12.81 4.22 2.08
CA GLN A 55 -14.06 4.96 2.26
C GLN A 55 -13.82 6.45 2.57
N SER A 56 -12.84 6.77 3.42
CA SER A 56 -12.43 8.15 3.68
C SER A 56 -11.91 8.82 2.41
N CYS A 57 -11.05 8.15 1.65
CA CYS A 57 -10.53 8.64 0.37
C CYS A 57 -11.63 8.88 -0.67
N ARG A 58 -12.64 8.02 -0.78
CA ARG A 58 -13.75 8.22 -1.72
C ARG A 58 -14.44 9.57 -1.47
N SER A 59 -14.65 9.95 -0.21
CA SER A 59 -15.23 11.26 0.12
C SER A 59 -14.34 12.43 -0.32
N VAL A 60 -13.01 12.26 -0.24
CA VAL A 60 -12.04 13.25 -0.71
C VAL A 60 -12.04 13.36 -2.24
N LEU A 61 -11.88 12.23 -2.94
CA LEU A 61 -11.77 12.18 -4.41
C LEU A 61 -13.07 12.61 -5.10
N SER A 62 -14.23 12.35 -4.49
CA SER A 62 -15.53 12.80 -5.00
C SER A 62 -15.73 14.32 -4.92
N ASN A 63 -14.92 15.03 -4.13
CA ASN A 63 -15.00 16.48 -4.00
C ASN A 63 -13.99 17.16 -4.93
N ALA A 64 -14.50 17.73 -6.02
CA ALA A 64 -13.67 18.40 -7.03
C ALA A 64 -12.81 19.55 -6.46
N CYS A 65 -13.29 20.29 -5.45
CA CYS A 65 -12.51 21.35 -4.82
C CYS A 65 -11.31 20.79 -4.04
N TYR A 66 -11.50 19.68 -3.31
CA TYR A 66 -10.38 19.02 -2.61
C TYR A 66 -9.36 18.46 -3.59
N THR A 67 -9.82 17.83 -4.67
CA THR A 67 -8.94 17.32 -5.73
C THR A 67 -8.18 18.43 -6.44
N GLN A 68 -8.83 19.58 -6.73
CA GLN A 68 -8.15 20.73 -7.33
C GLN A 68 -7.10 21.32 -6.39
N ASN A 69 -7.41 21.49 -5.09
CA ASN A 69 -6.44 22.00 -4.12
C ASN A 69 -5.22 21.08 -3.99
N MET A 70 -5.42 19.75 -4.03
CA MET A 70 -4.31 18.78 -4.07
C MET A 70 -3.47 18.97 -5.31
N LEU A 71 -4.09 19.12 -6.49
CA LEU A 71 -3.35 19.37 -7.73
C LEU A 71 -2.56 20.66 -7.65
N ASP A 72 -3.16 21.75 -7.20
CA ASP A 72 -2.50 23.07 -7.12
C ASP A 72 -1.30 23.04 -6.18
N ASP A 73 -1.43 22.40 -5.02
CA ASP A 73 -0.32 22.29 -4.06
C ASP A 73 0.78 21.32 -4.53
N LEU A 74 0.41 20.19 -5.16
CA LEU A 74 1.39 19.24 -5.68
C LEU A 74 2.12 19.77 -6.93
N ASN A 75 1.46 20.57 -7.78
CA ASN A 75 2.11 21.19 -8.95
C ASN A 75 3.12 22.28 -8.57
N LYS A 76 3.13 22.77 -7.31
CA LYS A 76 4.16 23.70 -6.81
C LYS A 76 5.48 23.00 -6.47
N LEU A 77 5.49 21.68 -6.40
CA LEU A 77 6.67 20.90 -6.10
C LEU A 77 7.62 20.91 -7.30
N VAL A 78 8.89 21.24 -7.06
CA VAL A 78 9.96 20.94 -8.02
C VAL A 78 10.31 19.46 -7.83
N MET A 79 9.85 18.63 -8.77
CA MET A 79 9.93 17.17 -8.64
C MET A 79 11.37 16.66 -8.56
N ASP A 80 12.28 17.24 -9.34
CA ASP A 80 13.70 16.83 -9.34
C ASP A 80 14.35 17.08 -7.97
N GLU A 81 14.14 18.25 -7.38
CA GLU A 81 14.62 18.60 -6.03
C GLU A 81 13.97 17.69 -4.96
N THR A 82 12.68 17.41 -5.12
CA THR A 82 11.94 16.56 -4.18
C THR A 82 12.45 15.11 -4.21
N VAL A 83 12.77 14.60 -5.41
CA VAL A 83 13.36 13.26 -5.60
C VAL A 83 14.78 13.23 -5.04
N GLU A 84 15.61 14.24 -5.35
CA GLU A 84 16.97 14.33 -4.82
C GLU A 84 16.97 14.32 -3.30
N GLU A 85 16.09 15.10 -2.67
CA GLU A 85 15.96 15.12 -1.22
C GLU A 85 15.47 13.79 -0.66
N ALA A 86 14.45 13.18 -1.26
CA ALA A 86 13.88 11.91 -0.81
C ALA A 86 14.93 10.79 -0.78
N PHE A 87 15.89 10.83 -1.70
CA PHE A 87 16.89 9.79 -1.89
C PHE A 87 18.31 10.22 -1.52
N ALA A 88 18.50 11.38 -0.89
CA ALA A 88 19.81 11.93 -0.56
C ALA A 88 20.70 10.97 0.27
N CYS A 89 20.10 10.07 1.05
CA CYS A 89 20.81 9.07 1.85
C CYS A 89 21.02 7.72 1.14
N LEU A 90 20.54 7.53 -0.09
CA LEU A 90 20.69 6.27 -0.84
C LEU A 90 21.79 6.38 -1.90
N GLN A 91 22.79 5.50 -1.83
CA GLN A 91 23.94 5.52 -2.74
C GLN A 91 23.62 5.16 -4.20
N ASN A 92 22.44 4.57 -4.47
CA ASN A 92 22.01 4.10 -5.80
C ASN A 92 20.55 4.52 -6.10
N GLY A 93 20.22 5.80 -5.94
CA GLY A 93 18.86 6.33 -6.14
C GLY A 93 18.32 6.01 -7.54
N ARG A 94 17.53 4.95 -7.68
CA ARG A 94 17.02 4.49 -8.97
C ARG A 94 15.61 5.03 -9.26
N THR A 95 15.55 5.84 -10.30
CA THR A 95 14.66 5.86 -11.49
C THR A 95 13.21 5.31 -11.46
N ALA A 96 12.83 4.40 -10.57
CA ALA A 96 11.48 3.81 -10.58
C ALA A 96 10.41 4.66 -9.86
N SER A 97 10.83 5.54 -8.94
CA SER A 97 9.87 6.27 -8.07
C SER A 97 9.36 7.59 -8.67
N ALA A 98 10.11 8.23 -9.58
CA ALA A 98 9.66 9.46 -10.24
C ALA A 98 8.41 9.23 -11.11
N MET A 99 8.26 8.02 -11.66
CA MET A 99 7.09 7.53 -12.43
C MET A 99 5.86 7.21 -11.56
N GLY A 100 5.90 7.50 -10.26
CA GLY A 100 4.72 7.35 -9.39
C GLY A 100 3.88 8.62 -9.30
N VAL A 101 4.53 9.78 -9.25
CA VAL A 101 3.86 11.05 -8.89
C VAL A 101 3.24 11.74 -10.10
N ALA A 102 3.88 11.71 -11.27
CA ALA A 102 3.31 12.30 -12.48
C ALA A 102 2.00 11.59 -12.88
N GLU A 103 1.97 10.27 -12.73
CA GLU A 103 0.84 9.39 -12.96
C GLU A 103 -0.26 9.65 -11.94
N LEU A 104 0.09 9.80 -10.65
CA LEU A 104 -0.87 10.19 -9.63
C LEU A 104 -1.49 11.55 -9.92
N LEU A 105 -0.70 12.54 -10.34
CA LEU A 105 -1.21 13.85 -10.77
C LEU A 105 -2.16 13.72 -11.98
N SER A 106 -1.82 12.84 -12.93
CA SER A 106 -2.69 12.53 -14.08
C SER A 106 -4.01 11.90 -13.65
N LEU A 107 -3.99 10.96 -12.69
CA LEU A 107 -5.19 10.33 -12.13
C LEU A 107 -6.06 11.34 -11.38
N LEU A 108 -5.46 12.21 -10.56
CA LEU A 108 -6.18 13.29 -9.89
C LEU A 108 -6.82 14.27 -10.88
N LYS A 109 -6.12 14.64 -11.96
CA LYS A 109 -6.68 15.48 -13.05
C LYS A 109 -7.87 14.83 -13.75
N LYS A 110 -7.90 13.50 -13.83
CA LYS A 110 -8.99 12.73 -14.44
C LYS A 110 -10.13 12.41 -13.48
N HIS A 111 -10.09 12.92 -12.24
CA HIS A 111 -11.05 12.58 -11.19
C HIS A 111 -11.15 11.07 -10.93
N ALA A 112 -9.98 10.40 -10.92
CA ALA A 112 -9.88 8.98 -10.62
C ALA A 112 -10.55 8.61 -9.30
N SER A 113 -11.27 7.49 -9.33
CA SER A 113 -11.84 6.84 -8.16
C SER A 113 -10.77 6.11 -7.34
N VAL A 114 -11.16 5.56 -6.18
CA VAL A 114 -10.24 4.71 -5.39
C VAL A 114 -9.90 3.44 -6.18
N GLU A 115 -10.86 2.93 -6.93
CA GLU A 115 -10.71 1.74 -7.76
C GLU A 115 -9.67 1.96 -8.87
N ASP A 116 -9.74 3.10 -9.57
CA ASP A 116 -8.75 3.48 -10.59
C ASP A 116 -7.34 3.61 -10.00
N LEU A 117 -7.23 4.16 -8.79
CA LEU A 117 -5.94 4.23 -8.09
C LEU A 117 -5.40 2.85 -7.74
N THR A 118 -6.25 1.93 -7.25
CA THR A 118 -5.81 0.56 -6.93
C THR A 118 -5.39 -0.23 -8.16
N GLU A 119 -6.12 -0.06 -9.28
CA GLU A 119 -5.76 -0.70 -10.55
C GLU A 119 -4.42 -0.17 -11.08
N TRP A 120 -4.23 1.15 -11.07
CA TRP A 120 -2.96 1.75 -11.42
C TRP A 120 -1.81 1.26 -10.51
N MET A 121 -2.06 1.11 -9.21
CA MET A 121 -1.04 0.57 -8.30
C MET A 121 -0.65 -0.87 -8.62
N ASP A 122 -1.61 -1.73 -8.98
CA ASP A 122 -1.32 -3.09 -9.41
C ASP A 122 -0.44 -3.08 -10.67
N MET A 123 -0.78 -2.23 -11.65
CA MET A 123 0.04 -2.05 -12.86
C MET A 123 1.44 -1.53 -12.55
N ALA A 124 1.57 -0.54 -11.65
CA ALA A 124 2.86 0.03 -11.27
C ALA A 124 3.77 -1.02 -10.59
N LEU A 125 3.20 -1.86 -9.72
CA LEU A 125 3.93 -2.94 -9.06
C LEU A 125 4.36 -4.04 -10.04
N ASP A 126 3.50 -4.39 -11.01
CA ASP A 126 3.83 -5.37 -12.04
C ASP A 126 4.87 -4.84 -13.04
N ASN A 127 4.81 -3.56 -13.40
CA ASN A 127 5.82 -2.89 -14.21
C ASN A 127 7.17 -2.86 -13.50
N ALA A 128 7.20 -2.47 -12.22
CA ALA A 128 8.43 -2.48 -11.41
C ALA A 128 9.04 -3.88 -11.35
N ALA A 129 8.23 -4.92 -11.12
CA ALA A 129 8.68 -6.32 -11.14
C ALA A 129 9.26 -6.72 -12.50
N THR A 130 8.66 -6.25 -13.59
CA THR A 130 9.09 -6.54 -14.95
C THR A 130 10.41 -5.84 -15.29
N GLU A 131 10.55 -4.56 -14.96
CA GLU A 131 11.79 -3.80 -15.17
C GLU A 131 12.98 -4.38 -14.40
N GLY A 132 12.75 -4.82 -13.16
CA GLY A 132 13.76 -5.53 -12.36
C GLY A 132 14.31 -6.76 -13.07
N ILE A 133 13.44 -7.57 -13.68
CA ILE A 133 13.81 -8.76 -14.46
C ILE A 133 14.63 -8.39 -15.71
N HIS A 134 14.22 -7.34 -16.44
CA HIS A 134 14.91 -6.89 -17.65
C HIS A 134 16.31 -6.31 -17.36
N SER A 135 16.55 -5.79 -16.16
CA SER A 135 17.85 -5.27 -15.74
C SER A 135 18.93 -6.35 -15.48
N GLY A 136 18.61 -7.64 -15.71
CA GLY A 136 19.51 -8.76 -15.50
C GLY A 136 19.71 -9.13 -14.03
N THR A 137 19.05 -8.42 -13.10
CA THR A 137 19.01 -8.79 -11.68
C THR A 137 17.85 -9.75 -11.44
N THR A 138 18.16 -11.02 -11.11
CA THR A 138 17.14 -12.02 -10.78
C THR A 138 16.65 -11.81 -9.34
N HIS A 139 16.02 -10.67 -9.07
CA HIS A 139 15.41 -10.42 -7.77
C HIS A 139 14.02 -11.08 -7.71
N SER A 140 13.71 -11.71 -6.58
CA SER A 140 12.35 -12.19 -6.32
C SER A 140 11.37 -11.02 -6.40
N ARG A 141 10.16 -11.26 -6.91
CA ARG A 141 9.06 -10.28 -6.92
C ARG A 141 8.88 -9.62 -5.55
N SER A 142 9.08 -10.36 -4.46
CA SER A 142 9.01 -9.83 -3.09
C SER A 142 10.04 -8.74 -2.80
N VAL A 143 11.24 -8.82 -3.36
CA VAL A 143 12.31 -7.81 -3.19
C VAL A 143 11.94 -6.55 -3.97
N VAL A 144 11.55 -6.70 -5.23
CA VAL A 144 11.18 -5.56 -6.08
C VAL A 144 10.00 -4.77 -5.51
N TYR A 145 8.98 -5.47 -4.98
CA TYR A 145 7.85 -4.81 -4.30
C TYR A 145 8.30 -4.01 -3.08
N LYS A 146 9.22 -4.56 -2.26
CA LYS A 146 9.75 -3.85 -1.08
C LYS A 146 10.54 -2.61 -1.47
N ASP A 147 11.36 -2.71 -2.51
CA ASP A 147 12.15 -1.58 -3.01
C ASP A 147 11.24 -0.48 -3.57
N PHE A 148 10.21 -0.85 -4.32
CA PHE A 148 9.18 0.08 -4.79
C PHE A 148 8.46 0.76 -3.62
N MET A 149 7.99 -0.01 -2.63
CA MET A 149 7.31 0.54 -1.44
C MET A 149 8.21 1.48 -0.64
N LEU A 150 9.48 1.13 -0.44
CA LEU A 150 10.43 2.00 0.25
C LEU A 150 10.62 3.31 -0.52
N SER A 151 10.75 3.23 -1.85
CA SER A 151 10.93 4.39 -2.69
C SER A 151 9.71 5.31 -2.66
N TRP A 152 8.51 4.73 -2.70
CA TRP A 152 7.25 5.45 -2.50
C TRP A 152 7.20 6.16 -1.15
N MET A 153 7.52 5.45 -0.05
CA MET A 153 7.49 6.01 1.30
C MET A 153 8.48 7.16 1.47
N LEU A 154 9.68 7.06 0.89
CA LEU A 154 10.69 8.12 0.93
C LEU A 154 10.23 9.35 0.15
N LEU A 155 9.76 9.16 -1.09
CA LEU A 155 9.27 10.25 -1.93
C LEU A 155 8.09 10.98 -1.27
N PHE A 156 7.10 10.23 -0.78
CA PHE A 156 5.97 10.83 -0.08
C PHE A 156 6.35 11.49 1.24
N SER A 157 7.39 11.02 1.93
CA SER A 157 7.91 11.72 3.10
C SER A 157 8.43 13.12 2.74
N ALA A 158 9.19 13.25 1.65
CA ALA A 158 9.67 14.54 1.14
C ALA A 158 8.52 15.46 0.71
N ILE A 159 7.54 14.91 -0.04
CA ILE A 159 6.31 15.63 -0.44
C ILE A 159 5.57 16.14 0.79
N MET A 160 5.31 15.28 1.78
CA MET A 160 4.57 15.65 2.99
C MET A 160 5.31 16.71 3.81
N ARG A 161 6.64 16.66 3.86
CA ARG A 161 7.46 17.72 4.49
C ARG A 161 7.31 19.05 3.75
N HIS A 162 7.37 19.05 2.42
CA HIS A 162 7.16 20.27 1.63
C HIS A 162 5.77 20.87 1.86
N LEU A 163 4.71 20.05 1.78
CA LEU A 163 3.34 20.49 2.06
C LEU A 163 3.19 21.07 3.47
N THR A 164 3.89 20.51 4.46
CA THR A 164 3.94 21.04 5.83
C THR A 164 4.57 22.42 5.87
N LEU A 165 5.74 22.59 5.26
CA LEU A 165 6.49 23.85 5.26
C LEU A 165 5.73 24.96 4.52
N CYS A 166 5.06 24.62 3.42
CA CYS A 166 4.24 25.55 2.65
C CYS A 166 2.85 25.80 3.25
N ARG A 167 2.50 25.14 4.38
CA ARG A 167 1.16 25.20 5.00
C ARG A 167 0.04 24.92 3.99
N ALA A 168 0.27 23.91 3.14
CA ALA A 168 -0.64 23.51 2.09
C ALA A 168 -2.03 23.16 2.65
N GLN A 169 -3.08 23.79 2.12
CA GLN A 169 -4.45 23.53 2.56
C GLN A 169 -4.89 22.09 2.21
N SER A 170 -4.27 21.50 1.19
CA SER A 170 -4.54 20.13 0.77
C SER A 170 -3.80 19.06 1.59
N PHE A 171 -2.95 19.42 2.57
CA PHE A 171 -2.11 18.48 3.33
C PHE A 171 -2.89 17.25 3.84
N GLY A 172 -4.05 17.47 4.47
CA GLY A 172 -4.86 16.38 5.02
C GLY A 172 -5.41 15.44 3.95
N HIS A 173 -5.75 15.97 2.78
CA HIS A 173 -6.27 15.21 1.64
C HIS A 173 -5.16 14.36 1.00
N VAL A 174 -3.98 14.96 0.77
CA VAL A 174 -2.81 14.24 0.25
C VAL A 174 -2.35 13.17 1.23
N HIS A 175 -2.37 13.46 2.54
CA HIS A 175 -2.02 12.47 3.57
C HIS A 175 -2.98 11.27 3.56
N MET A 176 -4.30 11.52 3.45
CA MET A 176 -5.28 10.44 3.38
C MET A 176 -5.03 9.53 2.17
N LEU A 177 -4.77 10.14 1.00
CA LEU A 177 -4.44 9.42 -0.24
C LEU A 177 -3.18 8.57 -0.07
N ARG A 178 -2.11 9.15 0.49
CA ARG A 178 -0.85 8.46 0.80
C ARG A 178 -1.10 7.23 1.68
N VAL A 179 -1.76 7.41 2.82
CA VAL A 179 -1.99 6.33 3.79
C VAL A 179 -2.87 5.22 3.19
N MET A 180 -3.87 5.58 2.36
CA MET A 180 -4.70 4.61 1.66
C MET A 180 -3.89 3.77 0.66
N ILE A 181 -3.05 4.41 -0.15
CA ILE A 181 -2.19 3.71 -1.13
C ILE A 181 -1.15 2.84 -0.41
N GLU A 182 -0.51 3.33 0.65
CA GLU A 182 0.42 2.53 1.46
C GLU A 182 -0.24 1.28 2.06
N GLU A 183 -1.47 1.42 2.57
CA GLU A 183 -2.23 0.29 3.10
C GLU A 183 -2.61 -0.72 1.99
N TYR A 184 -2.94 -0.23 0.80
CA TYR A 184 -3.20 -1.06 -0.38
C TYR A 184 -1.95 -1.83 -0.81
N MET A 185 -0.80 -1.17 -0.92
CA MET A 185 0.46 -1.83 -1.28
C MET A 185 0.82 -2.96 -0.31
N LEU A 186 0.64 -2.73 0.99
CA LEU A 186 0.84 -3.76 2.02
C LEU A 186 -0.12 -4.94 1.84
N LEU A 187 -1.40 -4.67 1.55
CA LEU A 187 -2.41 -5.69 1.28
C LEU A 187 -2.08 -6.50 0.02
N ALA A 188 -1.73 -5.82 -1.08
CA ALA A 188 -1.35 -6.43 -2.35
C ALA A 188 -0.11 -7.32 -2.16
N PHE A 189 0.89 -6.83 -1.43
CA PHE A 189 2.09 -7.60 -1.10
C PHE A 189 1.79 -8.84 -0.25
N GLU A 190 1.02 -8.72 0.83
CA GLU A 190 0.69 -9.85 1.71
C GLU A 190 -0.13 -10.93 0.97
N THR A 191 -1.01 -10.51 0.07
CA THR A 191 -1.82 -11.44 -0.73
C THR A 191 -1.04 -12.06 -1.90
N SER A 192 -0.12 -11.33 -2.53
CA SER A 192 0.73 -11.84 -3.62
C SER A 192 1.75 -12.85 -3.12
N VAL A 193 2.47 -12.56 -2.03
CA VAL A 193 3.39 -13.50 -1.37
C VAL A 193 2.66 -14.76 -0.91
N GLY A 194 1.43 -14.62 -0.39
CA GLY A 194 0.60 -15.75 -0.02
C GLY A 194 0.21 -16.65 -1.21
N LYS A 195 0.04 -16.10 -2.42
CA LYS A 195 -0.24 -16.88 -3.64
C LYS A 195 1.02 -17.59 -4.13
N GLU A 196 2.17 -16.91 -4.15
CA GLU A 196 3.46 -17.45 -4.62
C GLU A 196 3.95 -18.63 -3.74
N ALA A 197 3.86 -18.49 -2.41
CA ALA A 197 4.20 -19.55 -1.45
C ALA A 197 3.29 -20.79 -1.53
N ARG A 198 2.09 -20.65 -2.12
CA ARG A 198 1.16 -21.75 -2.40
C ARG A 198 1.48 -22.42 -3.74
N HIS A 199 1.88 -21.65 -4.75
CA HIS A 199 2.30 -22.16 -6.06
C HIS A 199 3.55 -23.04 -5.94
N GLN A 200 4.59 -22.55 -5.26
CA GLN A 200 5.85 -23.29 -5.03
C GLN A 200 5.67 -24.57 -4.20
N ARG A 201 4.59 -24.68 -3.40
CA ARG A 201 4.25 -25.90 -2.66
C ARG A 201 3.53 -26.93 -3.52
N ARG A 202 2.79 -26.50 -4.55
CA ARG A 202 2.11 -27.37 -5.50
C ARG A 202 3.07 -27.97 -6.52
N GLU A 203 4.13 -27.27 -6.89
CA GLU A 203 5.17 -27.77 -7.81
C GLU A 203 6.15 -28.77 -7.16
N LYS A 204 6.13 -28.91 -5.83
CA LYS A 204 6.97 -29.84 -5.05
C LYS A 204 6.24 -31.10 -4.61
N LEU A 205 4.96 -31.24 -4.97
CA LEU A 205 4.11 -32.41 -4.71
C LEU A 205 3.82 -33.11 -6.03
#